data_AF-A0A7C5JR75-F1
#
_entry.id   AF-A0A7C5JR75-F1
#
_cell.length_a   1.000
_cell.length_b   1.000
_cell.length_c   1.000
_cell.angle_alpha   90.00
_cell.angle_beta   90.00
_cell.angle_gamma   90.00
#
_symmetry.space_group_name_H-M   'P 1'
#
loop_
_entity.id
_entity.type
_entity.pdbx_description
1 polymer ?
#
loop_
_entity_poly.entity_id
_entity_poly.type
_entity_poly.pdbx_seq_one_letter_code
_entity_poly.pdbx_strand_id
1 'polypeptide(L)'
;LGETKLDGLAEPAVRVVACPGNRWCSHGLADTGKLASAVRQRLDDSVNKDSLIAISGCPNGCAHNAVGDVGAVGGITGPKDNRHEVWNISAGGERGLGPALAKPVASKLPLDEAAAKIVECL
;
A
#
# COMPACT_ATOMS: atom_id res chain seq x y z
N LEU A 1 17.70 -6.80 32.51
CA LEU A 1 17.10 -6.46 31.20
C LEU A 1 15.67 -6.94 31.27
N GLY A 2 14.71 -6.02 31.39
CA GLY A 2 13.31 -6.36 31.62
C GLY A 2 12.75 -7.16 30.44
N GLU A 3 12.03 -8.23 30.75
CA GLU A 3 11.38 -9.07 29.76
C GLU A 3 10.29 -8.24 29.07
N THR A 4 10.50 -7.88 27.80
CA THR A 4 9.45 -7.29 26.98
C THR A 4 8.36 -8.34 26.83
N LYS A 5 7.28 -8.18 27.59
CA LYS A 5 6.08 -9.01 27.49
C LYS A 5 5.58 -8.95 26.05
N LEU A 6 5.52 -10.11 25.40
CA LEU A 6 5.08 -10.33 24.02
C LEU A 6 3.55 -10.30 23.89
N ASP A 7 2.85 -9.79 24.91
CA ASP A 7 1.39 -9.70 24.95
C ASP A 7 0.91 -8.83 23.77
N GLY A 8 0.09 -9.38 22.88
CA GLY A 8 -0.47 -8.67 21.72
C GLY A 8 0.19 -8.93 20.36
N LEU A 9 1.32 -9.66 20.28
CA LEU A 9 1.99 -9.95 18.99
C LEU A 9 1.18 -10.82 18.01
N ALA A 10 0.16 -11.52 18.52
CA ALA A 10 -0.73 -12.37 17.72
C ALA A 10 -2.11 -11.74 17.47
N GLU A 11 -2.36 -10.51 17.95
CA GLU A 11 -3.62 -9.83 17.68
C GLU A 11 -3.65 -9.35 16.23
N PRO A 12 -4.76 -9.58 15.49
CA PRO A 12 -4.87 -9.12 14.12
C PRO A 12 -4.83 -7.58 14.12
N ALA A 13 -3.98 -7.05 13.26
CA ALA A 13 -3.86 -5.64 12.96
C ALA A 13 -3.59 -5.46 11.47
N VAL A 14 -4.16 -4.41 10.87
CA VAL A 14 -3.98 -4.10 9.45
C VAL A 14 -2.48 -4.00 9.16
N ARG A 15 -2.01 -4.81 8.20
CA ARG A 15 -0.60 -4.84 7.83
C ARG A 15 -0.38 -3.91 6.65
N VAL A 16 0.53 -2.95 6.82
CA VAL A 16 0.96 -2.06 5.73
C VAL A 16 2.41 -2.40 5.38
N VAL A 17 2.59 -3.04 4.23
CA VAL A 17 3.91 -3.38 3.68
C VAL A 17 4.23 -2.40 2.57
N ALA A 18 5.38 -1.75 2.66
CA ALA A 18 5.84 -0.78 1.67
C ALA A 18 7.29 -1.08 1.27
N CYS A 19 7.57 -1.05 -0.03
CA CYS A 19 8.97 -1.09 -0.48
C CYS A 19 9.68 0.25 -0.17
N PRO A 20 11.02 0.35 -0.31
CA PRO A 20 11.73 1.58 0.04
C PRO A 20 11.32 2.86 -0.71
N GLY A 21 10.65 2.74 -1.86
CA GLY A 21 10.15 3.88 -2.65
C GLY A 21 11.26 4.77 -3.22
N ASN A 22 10.87 5.91 -3.80
CA ASN A 22 11.81 6.89 -4.40
C ASN A 22 12.70 7.61 -3.37
N ARG A 23 12.44 7.42 -2.08
CA ARG A 23 13.27 7.97 -1.00
C ARG A 23 14.66 7.33 -0.96
N TRP A 24 14.75 6.04 -1.30
CA TRP A 24 16.00 5.26 -1.18
C TRP A 24 16.31 4.37 -2.38
N CYS A 25 15.31 3.94 -3.14
CA CYS A 25 15.49 3.03 -4.27
C CYS A 25 15.73 3.82 -5.56
N SER A 26 16.77 3.46 -6.32
CA SER A 26 17.08 4.04 -7.64
C SER A 26 15.98 3.81 -8.70
N HIS A 27 15.13 2.80 -8.50
CA HIS A 27 13.98 2.51 -9.36
C HIS A 27 12.66 3.09 -8.83
N GLY A 28 12.66 3.66 -7.63
CA GLY A 28 11.45 4.20 -7.03
C GLY A 28 10.92 5.40 -7.82
N LEU A 29 9.64 5.38 -8.16
CA LEU A 29 8.96 6.49 -8.84
C LEU A 29 8.21 7.37 -7.84
N ALA A 30 7.55 6.78 -6.85
CA ALA A 30 6.76 7.48 -5.84
C ALA A 30 7.24 7.19 -4.40
N ASP A 31 6.89 8.09 -3.47
CA ASP A 31 7.23 7.99 -2.05
C ASP A 31 6.23 7.08 -1.32
N THR A 32 6.61 5.80 -1.19
CA THR A 32 5.82 4.79 -0.50
C THR A 32 5.63 5.07 0.99
N GLY A 33 6.60 5.75 1.63
CA GLY A 33 6.52 6.10 3.04
C GLY A 33 5.43 7.13 3.31
N LYS A 34 5.30 8.14 2.45
CA LYS A 34 4.22 9.13 2.55
C LYS A 34 2.85 8.49 2.35
N LEU A 35 2.68 7.64 1.32
CA LEU A 35 1.40 6.95 1.12
C LEU A 35 1.07 6.02 2.31
N ALA A 36 2.04 5.23 2.79
CA ALA A 36 1.84 4.35 3.94
C ALA A 36 1.43 5.13 5.20
N SER A 37 2.03 6.31 5.43
CA SER A 37 1.63 7.19 6.53
C SER A 37 0.21 7.72 6.35
N ALA A 38 -0.14 8.18 5.15
CA ALA A 38 -1.45 8.74 4.84
C ALA A 38 -2.58 7.69 4.97
N VAL A 39 -2.30 6.44 4.59
CA VAL A 39 -3.21 5.30 4.79
C VAL A 39 -3.38 5.01 6.28
N ARG A 40 -2.29 4.88 7.05
CA ARG A 40 -2.35 4.59 8.49
C ARG A 40 -3.15 5.63 9.27
N GLN A 41 -3.07 6.90 8.88
CA GLN A 41 -3.84 7.99 9.50
C GLN A 41 -5.36 7.92 9.22
N ARG A 42 -5.76 7.16 8.20
CA ARG A 42 -7.16 6.98 7.79
C ARG A 42 -7.76 5.65 8.24
N LEU A 43 -6.95 4.75 8.81
CA LEU A 43 -7.47 3.49 9.36
C LEU A 43 -8.23 3.76 10.65
N ASP A 44 -9.38 3.10 10.78
CA ASP A 44 -10.20 3.11 11.98
C ASP A 44 -10.61 1.68 12.36
N ASP A 45 -11.38 1.55 13.44
CA ASP A 45 -11.80 0.25 13.99
C ASP A 45 -12.83 -0.51 13.13
N SER A 46 -13.38 0.10 12.06
CA SER A 46 -14.32 -0.56 11.16
C SER A 46 -13.63 -1.48 10.14
N VAL A 47 -12.33 -1.29 9.92
CA VAL A 47 -11.56 -2.05 8.94
C VAL A 47 -11.26 -3.47 9.43
N ASN A 48 -11.33 -4.45 8.53
CA ASN A 48 -10.89 -5.81 8.84
C ASN A 48 -9.41 -5.83 9.27
N LYS A 49 -9.19 -6.21 10.53
CA LYS A 49 -7.86 -6.20 11.16
C LYS A 49 -6.90 -7.23 10.58
N ASP A 50 -7.34 -8.15 9.71
CA ASP A 50 -6.46 -9.07 9.00
C ASP A 50 -6.09 -8.65 7.58
N SER A 51 -6.50 -7.46 7.14
CA SER A 51 -6.18 -6.96 5.81
C SER A 51 -4.69 -6.64 5.62
N LEU A 52 -4.18 -6.91 4.42
CA LEU A 52 -2.84 -6.53 3.95
C LEU A 52 -2.94 -5.46 2.87
N ILE A 53 -2.32 -4.32 3.15
CA ILE A 53 -2.10 -3.23 2.20
C ILE A 53 -0.65 -3.31 1.73
N ALA A 54 -0.44 -3.46 0.42
CA ALA A 54 0.88 -3.66 -0.17
C ALA A 54 1.23 -2.55 -1.18
N ILE A 55 2.25 -1.75 -0.86
CA ILE A 55 2.58 -0.49 -1.52
C ILE A 55 3.95 -0.60 -2.21
N SER A 56 3.94 -0.62 -3.54
CA SER A 56 5.15 -0.61 -4.38
C SER A 56 5.33 0.77 -5.02
N GLY A 57 6.49 1.39 -4.85
CA GLY A 57 6.78 2.71 -5.42
C GLY A 57 7.04 2.74 -6.93
N CYS A 58 7.04 1.59 -7.60
CA CYS A 58 7.21 1.42 -9.04
C CYS A 58 6.62 0.08 -9.52
N PRO A 59 6.52 -0.19 -10.83
CA PRO A 59 5.92 -1.41 -11.37
C PRO A 59 6.64 -2.74 -11.06
N ASN A 60 7.84 -2.71 -10.47
CA ASN A 60 8.60 -3.92 -10.12
C ASN A 60 7.93 -4.77 -9.03
N GLY A 61 7.00 -4.20 -8.26
CA GLY A 61 6.15 -4.97 -7.36
C GLY A 61 6.83 -5.57 -6.13
N CYS A 62 7.96 -4.99 -5.66
CA CYS A 62 8.75 -5.54 -4.54
C CYS A 62 7.99 -5.69 -3.21
N ALA A 63 6.88 -4.97 -3.01
CA ALA A 63 6.00 -5.14 -1.84
C ALA A 63 4.93 -6.23 -2.03
N HIS A 64 4.96 -6.96 -3.15
CA HIS A 64 3.96 -7.94 -3.55
C HIS A 64 2.54 -7.36 -3.63
N ASN A 65 2.40 -6.16 -4.21
CA ASN A 65 1.12 -5.46 -4.32
C ASN A 65 0.02 -6.22 -5.07
N ALA A 66 0.38 -7.19 -5.92
CA ALA A 66 -0.60 -7.97 -6.68
C ALA A 66 -1.37 -9.00 -5.84
N VAL A 67 -0.90 -9.32 -4.63
CA VAL A 67 -1.52 -10.31 -3.72
C VAL A 67 -1.97 -9.69 -2.38
N GLY A 68 -1.83 -8.38 -2.22
CA GLY A 68 -2.44 -7.66 -1.10
C GLY A 68 -3.96 -7.61 -1.26
N ASP A 69 -4.69 -7.54 -0.14
CA ASP A 69 -6.13 -7.28 -0.15
C ASP A 69 -6.38 -5.97 -0.91
N VAL A 70 -5.50 -4.99 -0.68
CA VAL A 70 -5.36 -3.78 -1.50
C VAL A 70 -3.88 -3.57 -1.88
N GLY A 71 -3.63 -3.34 -3.16
CA GLY A 71 -2.33 -3.07 -3.74
C GLY A 71 -2.23 -1.64 -4.29
N ALA A 72 -1.08 -0.99 -4.10
CA ALA A 72 -0.78 0.31 -4.69
C ALA A 72 0.53 0.26 -5.49
N VAL A 73 0.52 0.84 -6.69
CA VAL A 73 1.71 0.98 -7.56
C VAL A 73 1.93 2.45 -7.88
N GLY A 74 3.09 2.97 -7.47
CA GLY A 74 3.54 4.33 -7.75
C GLY A 74 3.93 4.53 -9.21
N GLY A 75 3.66 5.72 -9.71
CA GLY A 75 4.01 6.17 -11.05
C GLY A 75 4.18 7.69 -11.10
N ILE A 76 4.50 8.19 -12.29
CA ILE A 76 4.66 9.61 -12.57
C ILE A 76 3.75 9.97 -13.74
N THR A 77 3.06 11.11 -13.66
CA THR A 77 2.25 11.68 -14.74
C THR A 77 2.65 13.14 -15.00
N GLY A 78 2.21 13.69 -16.13
CA GLY A 78 2.45 15.08 -16.52
C GLY A 78 3.61 15.27 -17.51
N PRO A 79 3.76 16.50 -18.04
CA PRO A 79 4.82 16.83 -18.98
C PRO A 79 6.20 16.84 -18.28
N LYS A 80 7.28 16.81 -19.07
CA LYS A 80 8.66 16.63 -18.58
C LYS A 80 9.09 17.67 -17.53
N ASP A 81 8.60 18.89 -17.67
CA ASP A 81 8.83 20.06 -16.82
C ASP A 81 7.93 20.12 -15.58
N ASN A 82 6.85 19.33 -15.54
CA ASN A 82 5.88 19.35 -14.45
C ASN A 82 5.36 17.93 -14.15
N ARG A 83 6.25 17.09 -13.62
CA ARG A 83 5.96 15.69 -13.29
C ARG A 83 5.44 15.56 -11.85
N HIS A 84 4.37 14.79 -11.69
CA HIS A 84 3.70 14.56 -10.40
C HIS A 84 3.60 13.07 -10.09
N GLU A 85 3.76 12.72 -8.80
CA GLU A 85 3.53 11.37 -8.30
C GLU A 85 2.05 10.99 -8.37
N VAL A 86 1.78 9.78 -8.83
CA VAL A 86 0.44 9.20 -8.87
C VAL A 86 0.46 7.73 -8.48
N TRP A 87 -0.71 7.21 -8.12
CA TRP A 87 -0.88 5.84 -7.65
C TRP A 87 -1.97 5.12 -8.44
N ASN A 88 -1.67 3.88 -8.82
CA ASN A 88 -2.64 2.94 -9.36
C ASN A 88 -3.02 1.95 -8.27
N ILE A 89 -4.31 1.74 -8.07
CA ILE A 89 -4.85 0.94 -6.97
C ILE A 89 -5.49 -0.32 -7.54
N SER A 90 -5.23 -1.44 -6.88
CA SER A 90 -5.86 -2.74 -7.14
C SER A 90 -6.43 -3.32 -5.85
N ALA A 91 -7.52 -4.09 -5.92
CA ALA A 91 -8.14 -4.69 -4.75
C ALA A 91 -8.64 -6.12 -5.02
N GLY A 92 -8.93 -6.85 -3.94
CA GLY A 92 -9.43 -8.22 -3.98
C GLY A 92 -8.36 -9.28 -4.24
N GLY A 93 -7.11 -9.02 -3.84
CA GLY A 93 -6.06 -10.03 -3.87
C GLY A 93 -6.20 -10.97 -2.66
N GLU A 94 -5.97 -12.26 -2.90
CA GLU A 94 -6.07 -13.30 -1.88
C GLU A 94 -4.77 -14.13 -1.80
N ARG A 95 -4.53 -14.71 -0.62
CA ARG A 95 -3.31 -15.46 -0.30
C ARG A 95 -3.68 -16.81 0.30
N GLY A 96 -2.74 -17.76 0.27
CA GLY A 96 -2.94 -19.08 0.88
C GLY A 96 -3.78 -20.00 -0.01
N LEU A 97 -4.85 -20.58 0.54
CA LEU A 97 -5.60 -21.67 -0.08
C LEU A 97 -6.56 -21.23 -1.21
N GLY A 98 -6.88 -19.93 -1.29
CA GLY A 98 -7.66 -19.34 -2.38
C GLY A 98 -6.89 -18.25 -3.10
N PRO A 99 -5.80 -18.55 -3.83
CA PRO A 99 -4.96 -17.51 -4.41
C PRO A 99 -5.67 -16.75 -5.53
N ALA A 100 -5.71 -15.43 -5.40
CA ALA A 100 -6.26 -14.53 -6.42
C ALA A 100 -5.38 -13.28 -6.54
N LEU A 101 -5.20 -12.80 -7.77
CA LEU A 101 -4.53 -11.52 -8.00
C LEU A 101 -5.54 -10.38 -7.85
N ALA A 102 -5.10 -9.31 -7.19
CA ALA A 102 -5.86 -8.08 -7.07
C ALA A 102 -6.16 -7.48 -8.46
N LYS A 103 -7.38 -6.96 -8.64
CA LYS A 103 -7.84 -6.36 -9.89
C LYS A 103 -7.72 -4.84 -9.82
N PRO A 104 -7.38 -4.14 -10.91
CA PRO A 104 -7.34 -2.68 -10.93
C PRO A 104 -8.70 -2.08 -10.57
N VAL A 105 -8.71 -1.08 -9.69
CA VAL A 105 -9.92 -0.37 -9.26
C VAL A 105 -9.81 1.15 -9.44
N ALA A 106 -8.60 1.68 -9.48
CA ALA A 106 -8.35 3.09 -9.79
C ALA A 106 -6.97 3.28 -10.43
N SER A 107 -6.78 4.40 -11.12
CA SER A 107 -5.51 4.71 -11.78
C SER A 107 -5.21 6.19 -11.71
N LYS A 108 -3.91 6.51 -11.62
CA LYS A 108 -3.36 7.87 -11.60
C LYS A 108 -3.91 8.78 -10.49
N LEU A 109 -4.21 8.22 -9.31
CA LEU A 109 -4.70 9.02 -8.18
C LEU A 109 -3.55 9.80 -7.53
N PRO A 110 -3.75 11.07 -7.14
CA PRO A 110 -2.82 11.77 -6.27
C PRO A 110 -2.81 11.16 -4.87
N LEU A 111 -1.83 11.54 -4.04
CA LEU A 111 -1.55 10.88 -2.76
C LEU A 111 -2.77 10.76 -1.83
N ASP A 112 -3.51 11.85 -1.61
CA ASP A 112 -4.63 11.85 -0.68
C ASP A 112 -5.83 11.04 -1.19
N GLU A 113 -6.12 11.12 -2.48
CA GLU A 113 -7.17 10.31 -3.12
C GLU A 113 -6.79 8.83 -3.13
N ALA A 114 -5.52 8.51 -3.37
CA ALA A 114 -4.99 7.16 -3.29
C ALA A 114 -5.14 6.57 -1.88
N ALA A 115 -4.78 7.34 -0.85
CA ALA A 115 -4.92 6.92 0.54
C ALA A 115 -6.38 6.68 0.93
N ALA A 116 -7.30 7.56 0.50
CA ALA A 116 -8.73 7.39 0.72
C ALA A 116 -9.27 6.15 -0.03
N LYS A 117 -8.89 5.98 -1.30
CA LYS A 117 -9.33 4.84 -2.11
C LYS A 117 -8.85 3.50 -1.55
N ILE A 118 -7.65 3.47 -0.98
CA ILE A 118 -7.13 2.25 -0.33
C ILE A 118 -8.02 1.83 0.83
N VAL A 119 -8.40 2.77 1.72
CA VAL A 119 -9.26 2.47 2.87
C VAL A 119 -10.68 2.11 2.44
N GLU A 120 -11.22 2.75 1.40
CA GLU A 120 -12.54 2.41 0.81
C GLU A 120 -12.59 0.96 0.28
N CYS A 121 -11.44 0.37 -0.08
CA CYS A 121 -11.36 -0.98 -0.64
C CYS A 121 -11.15 -2.08 0.40
N LEU A 122 -11.03 -1.74 1.68
CA LEU A 122 -10.84 -2.68 2.80
C LEU A 122 -12.18 -3.02 3.47
#